data_AF-A0A7Z1SAV1-F1
#
_entry.id   AF-A0A7Z1SAV1-F1
#
_cell.length_a   1.000
_cell.length_b   1.000
_cell.length_c   1.000
_cell.angle_alpha   90.00
_cell.angle_beta   90.00
_cell.angle_gamma   90.00
#
_symmetry.space_group_name_H-M   'P 1'
#
loop_
_entity.id
_entity.type
_entity.pdbx_description
1 polymer ?
#
loop_
_entity_poly.entity_id
_entity_poly.type
_entity_poly.pdbx_seq_one_letter_code
_entity_poly.pdbx_strand_id
1 'polypeptide(L)'
;VTVCDAIFQKEQRVEDLVAVRITSLKDCAKCWQQNKLPVFVDQTASAIQQLKPLIVIDAILAKKNLGTHRGMAPITIALGPGFSAPQDVDVVIETMRGHRLGRLYFEGTALPNTGIPGEIGGKSAERVVHAPASGQVTHLKNIGDLVLKGEALFLIDQVPVYSPLTGTLRGLISEKVTCYQGLKCADVD
;
A
#
# COMPACT_ATOMS: atom_id res chain seq x y z
N VAL A 1 -7.00 -0.34 -8.03
CA VAL A 1 -8.16 -0.57 -7.15
C VAL A 1 -7.74 -1.56 -6.08
N THR A 2 -8.07 -1.30 -4.82
CA THR A 2 -7.59 -2.07 -3.66
C THR A 2 -8.76 -2.40 -2.74
N VAL A 3 -8.64 -3.46 -1.94
CA VAL A 3 -9.67 -3.83 -0.95
C VAL A 3 -9.67 -2.93 0.29
N CYS A 4 -8.64 -2.09 0.49
CA CYS A 4 -8.50 -1.25 1.68
C CYS A 4 -9.58 -0.17 1.82
N ASP A 5 -10.25 0.23 0.73
CA ASP A 5 -11.36 1.17 0.79
C ASP A 5 -12.54 0.66 1.63
N ALA A 6 -12.66 -0.67 1.81
CA ALA A 6 -13.63 -1.27 2.71
C ALA A 6 -13.47 -0.76 4.15
N ILE A 7 -12.27 -0.32 4.56
CA ILE A 7 -12.06 0.27 5.89
C ILE A 7 -12.92 1.52 6.09
N PHE A 8 -13.08 2.34 5.05
CA PHE A 8 -13.89 3.56 5.10
C PHE A 8 -15.34 3.30 4.71
N GLN A 9 -15.57 2.49 3.68
CA GLN A 9 -16.88 2.28 3.06
C GLN A 9 -17.66 1.10 3.63
N LYS A 10 -17.07 0.34 4.56
CA LYS A 10 -17.54 -0.95 5.12
C LYS A 10 -17.54 -2.12 4.13
N GLU A 11 -17.70 -1.87 2.83
CA GLU A 11 -17.60 -2.86 1.77
C GLU A 11 -16.89 -2.26 0.56
N GLN A 12 -16.08 -3.06 -0.15
CA GLN A 12 -15.43 -2.68 -1.40
C GLN A 12 -15.43 -3.86 -2.36
N ARG A 13 -15.83 -3.64 -3.61
CA ARG A 13 -15.72 -4.63 -4.68
C ARG A 13 -14.50 -4.37 -5.55
N VAL A 14 -13.73 -5.42 -5.82
CA VAL A 14 -12.63 -5.41 -6.80
C VAL A 14 -12.87 -6.61 -7.71
N GLU A 15 -13.25 -6.35 -8.97
CA GLU A 15 -13.66 -7.39 -9.92
C GLU A 15 -14.80 -8.26 -9.36
N ASP A 16 -14.55 -9.53 -9.10
CA ASP A 16 -15.45 -10.52 -8.51
C ASP A 16 -15.29 -10.66 -6.98
N LEU A 17 -14.25 -10.07 -6.40
CA LEU A 17 -13.97 -10.11 -4.97
C LEU A 17 -14.72 -9.01 -4.20
N VAL A 18 -15.50 -9.39 -3.18
CA VAL A 18 -16.16 -8.45 -2.27
C VAL A 18 -15.46 -8.48 -0.92
N ALA A 19 -14.83 -7.37 -0.56
CA ALA A 19 -14.15 -7.19 0.71
C ALA A 19 -15.05 -6.44 1.70
N VAL A 20 -15.14 -6.91 2.95
CA VAL A 20 -16.01 -6.34 3.99
C VAL A 20 -15.19 -6.04 5.22
N ARG A 21 -15.30 -4.82 5.74
CA ARG A 21 -14.72 -4.47 7.04
C ARG A 21 -15.46 -5.19 8.15
N ILE A 22 -14.73 -6.00 8.89
CA ILE A 22 -15.18 -6.58 10.16
C ILE A 22 -14.63 -5.77 11.33
N THR A 23 -15.36 -5.75 12.44
CA THR A 23 -14.92 -5.15 13.71
C THR A 23 -14.58 -6.18 14.76
N SER A 24 -14.87 -7.46 14.49
CA SER A 24 -14.56 -8.59 15.35
C SER A 24 -14.11 -9.79 14.53
N LEU A 25 -13.07 -10.48 14.99
CA LEU A 25 -12.58 -11.72 14.36
C LEU A 25 -13.64 -12.84 14.36
N LYS A 26 -14.64 -12.75 15.24
CA LYS A 26 -15.79 -13.69 15.25
C LYS A 26 -16.60 -13.64 13.95
N ASP A 27 -16.56 -12.52 13.23
CA ASP A 27 -17.32 -12.34 11.99
C ASP A 27 -16.62 -12.94 10.76
N CYS A 28 -15.34 -13.36 10.87
CA CYS A 28 -14.59 -13.96 9.77
C CYS A 28 -15.33 -15.14 9.12
N ALA A 29 -15.81 -16.08 9.94
CA ALA A 29 -16.50 -17.28 9.46
C ALA A 29 -17.77 -16.93 8.66
N LYS A 30 -18.54 -15.94 9.14
CA LYS A 30 -19.74 -15.45 8.45
C LYS A 30 -19.39 -14.78 7.12
N CYS A 31 -18.32 -13.98 7.07
CA CYS A 31 -17.85 -13.38 5.82
C CYS A 31 -17.47 -14.45 4.79
N TRP A 32 -16.71 -15.47 5.18
CA TRP A 32 -16.31 -16.54 4.28
C TRP A 32 -17.48 -17.38 3.78
N GLN A 33 -18.48 -17.68 4.63
CA GLN A 33 -19.71 -18.35 4.22
C GLN A 33 -20.49 -17.59 3.14
N GLN A 34 -20.30 -16.28 3.04
CA GLN A 34 -20.92 -15.41 2.04
C GLN A 34 -20.01 -15.18 0.82
N ASN A 35 -18.90 -15.93 0.67
CA ASN A 35 -17.87 -15.71 -0.34
C ASN A 35 -17.31 -14.28 -0.33
N LYS A 36 -17.18 -13.68 0.86
CA LYS A 36 -16.61 -12.34 1.05
C LYS A 36 -15.26 -12.41 1.76
N LEU A 37 -14.38 -11.45 1.45
CA LEU A 37 -13.08 -11.28 2.10
C LEU A 37 -13.21 -10.37 3.34
N PRO A 38 -12.98 -10.87 4.57
CA PRO A 38 -12.94 -10.01 5.74
C PRO A 38 -11.70 -9.10 5.72
N VAL A 39 -11.89 -7.82 6.02
CA VAL A 39 -10.83 -6.82 6.23
C VAL A 39 -10.90 -6.34 7.66
N PHE A 40 -9.78 -6.42 8.38
CA PHE A 40 -9.71 -6.07 9.80
C PHE A 40 -8.56 -5.08 10.03
N VAL A 41 -8.78 -4.09 10.89
CA VAL A 41 -7.75 -3.11 11.26
C VAL A 41 -7.04 -3.61 12.51
N ASP A 42 -5.78 -3.98 12.36
CA ASP A 42 -4.95 -4.52 13.44
C ASP A 42 -3.49 -4.09 13.25
N GLN A 43 -3.12 -2.99 13.90
CA GLN A 43 -1.80 -2.38 13.74
C GLN A 43 -0.66 -3.24 14.33
N THR A 44 -0.97 -4.09 15.31
CA THR A 44 0.02 -4.92 16.01
C THR A 44 0.04 -6.37 15.51
N ALA A 45 -0.80 -6.71 14.54
CA ALA A 45 -1.00 -8.07 14.03
C ALA A 45 -1.39 -9.10 15.12
N SER A 46 -2.01 -8.62 16.20
CA SER A 46 -2.50 -9.43 17.33
C SER A 46 -3.53 -10.51 16.94
N ALA A 47 -4.27 -10.29 15.84
CA ALA A 47 -5.25 -11.22 15.30
C ALA A 47 -4.64 -12.56 14.88
N ILE A 48 -3.37 -12.59 14.51
CA ILE A 48 -2.68 -13.81 14.08
C ILE A 48 -2.65 -14.85 15.19
N GLN A 49 -2.45 -14.42 16.45
CA GLN A 49 -2.44 -15.34 17.60
C GLN A 49 -3.81 -16.01 17.82
N GLN A 50 -4.90 -15.32 17.48
CA GLN A 50 -6.26 -15.83 17.63
C GLN A 50 -6.69 -16.67 16.41
N LEU A 51 -6.39 -16.20 15.20
CA LEU A 51 -6.75 -16.87 13.95
C LEU A 51 -5.92 -18.11 13.67
N LYS A 52 -4.66 -18.15 14.14
CA LYS A 52 -3.68 -19.22 13.90
C LYS A 52 -3.66 -19.65 12.42
N PRO A 53 -3.41 -18.70 11.50
CA PRO A 53 -3.44 -19.01 10.07
C PRO A 53 -2.33 -19.98 9.69
N LEU A 54 -2.55 -20.74 8.62
CA LEU A 54 -1.51 -21.58 8.02
C LEU A 54 -0.39 -20.72 7.40
N ILE A 55 -0.75 -19.57 6.84
CA ILE A 55 0.14 -18.69 6.08
C ILE A 55 -0.05 -17.25 6.55
N VAL A 56 1.06 -16.55 6.82
CA VAL A 56 1.09 -15.09 7.00
C VAL A 56 1.92 -14.48 5.88
N ILE A 57 1.37 -13.44 5.25
CA ILE A 57 2.03 -12.69 4.19
C ILE A 57 2.18 -11.24 4.65
N ASP A 58 3.41 -10.78 4.85
CA ASP A 58 3.71 -9.37 5.05
C ASP A 58 3.77 -8.65 3.70
N ALA A 59 2.68 -7.95 3.39
CA ALA A 59 2.53 -7.08 2.23
C ALA A 59 2.50 -5.58 2.62
N ILE A 60 3.09 -5.22 3.77
CA ILE A 60 3.11 -3.83 4.26
C ILE A 60 4.03 -2.97 3.38
N LEU A 61 5.04 -3.57 2.75
CA LEU A 61 6.02 -2.90 1.87
C LEU A 61 6.75 -1.73 2.54
N ALA A 62 7.01 -1.86 3.86
CA ALA A 62 7.70 -0.85 4.65
C ALA A 62 9.18 -0.68 4.31
N LYS A 63 9.74 -1.55 3.44
CA LYS A 63 11.17 -1.61 3.04
C LYS A 63 12.13 -1.91 4.21
N LYS A 64 11.58 -2.29 5.36
CA LYS A 64 12.25 -2.72 6.59
C LYS A 64 11.30 -3.66 7.35
N ASN A 65 11.85 -4.60 8.11
CA ASN A 65 11.05 -5.45 8.98
C ASN A 65 10.47 -4.62 10.16
N LEU A 66 9.14 -4.64 10.31
CA LEU A 66 8.42 -3.96 11.40
C LEU A 66 8.06 -4.88 12.58
N GLY A 67 8.47 -6.14 12.53
CA GLY A 67 8.15 -7.15 13.54
C GLY A 67 7.60 -8.46 12.97
N THR A 68 7.59 -8.64 11.65
CA THR A 68 7.22 -9.92 11.04
C THR A 68 8.34 -10.93 11.27
N HIS A 69 7.98 -12.14 11.73
CA HIS A 69 8.94 -13.20 12.00
C HIS A 69 8.35 -14.59 11.70
N ARG A 70 9.21 -15.60 11.47
CA ARG A 70 8.82 -17.00 11.17
C ARG A 70 7.88 -17.66 12.18
N GLY A 71 7.87 -17.17 13.41
CA GLY A 71 7.01 -17.71 14.47
C GLY A 71 5.54 -17.29 14.37
N MET A 72 5.17 -16.42 13.43
CA MET A 72 3.79 -15.93 13.31
C MET A 72 2.82 -16.97 12.71
N ALA A 73 3.32 -17.88 11.87
CA ALA A 73 2.53 -18.95 11.25
C ALA A 73 3.45 -20.09 10.76
N PRO A 74 2.92 -21.29 10.45
CA PRO A 74 3.70 -22.37 9.86
C PRO A 74 4.43 -21.99 8.55
N ILE A 75 3.86 -21.06 7.78
CA ILE A 75 4.47 -20.49 6.58
C ILE A 75 4.41 -18.97 6.67
N THR A 76 5.56 -18.32 6.54
CA THR A 76 5.70 -16.87 6.55
C THR A 76 6.35 -16.37 5.26
N ILE A 77 5.72 -15.38 4.64
CA ILE A 77 6.16 -14.79 3.38
C ILE A 77 6.24 -13.28 3.56
N ALA A 78 7.31 -12.64 3.08
CA ALA A 78 7.40 -11.19 3.07
C ALA A 78 7.69 -10.63 1.67
N LEU A 79 7.12 -9.47 1.37
CA LEU A 79 7.26 -8.82 0.08
C LEU A 79 8.31 -7.70 0.15
N GLY A 80 9.34 -7.81 -0.70
CA GLY A 80 10.32 -6.77 -0.95
C GLY A 80 11.49 -6.72 0.03
N PRO A 81 12.30 -5.65 -0.03
CA PRO A 81 13.46 -5.50 0.82
C PRO A 81 13.09 -5.30 2.29
N GLY A 82 14.06 -5.58 3.17
CA GLY A 82 13.90 -5.43 4.61
C GLY A 82 13.74 -6.75 5.36
N PHE A 83 13.73 -7.88 4.66
CA PHE A 83 13.63 -9.23 5.20
C PHE A 83 14.68 -10.14 4.58
N SER A 84 15.10 -11.16 5.32
CA SER A 84 15.96 -12.25 4.87
C SER A 84 15.29 -13.61 5.08
N ALA A 85 15.34 -14.46 4.07
CA ALA A 85 15.01 -15.87 4.22
C ALA A 85 16.28 -16.72 4.46
N PRO A 86 16.25 -17.74 5.32
CA PRO A 86 15.15 -18.14 6.20
C PRO A 86 15.24 -17.51 7.61
N GLN A 87 15.89 -16.36 7.77
CA GLN A 87 16.11 -15.76 9.11
C GLN A 87 14.86 -15.07 9.65
N ASP A 88 14.27 -14.16 8.88
CA ASP A 88 13.08 -13.39 9.25
C ASP A 88 11.79 -14.10 8.86
N VAL A 89 11.75 -14.69 7.66
CA VAL A 89 10.59 -15.38 7.07
C VAL A 89 11.00 -16.61 6.29
N ASP A 90 10.07 -17.49 5.91
CA ASP A 90 10.38 -18.67 5.11
C ASP A 90 10.66 -18.35 3.64
N VAL A 91 9.99 -17.31 3.09
CA VAL A 91 10.17 -16.87 1.70
C VAL A 91 10.12 -15.35 1.60
N VAL A 92 11.07 -14.77 0.86
CA VAL A 92 11.02 -13.36 0.44
C VAL A 92 10.64 -13.28 -1.03
N ILE A 93 9.70 -12.40 -1.38
CA ILE A 93 9.27 -12.15 -2.77
C ILE A 93 9.91 -10.86 -3.29
N GLU A 94 10.54 -10.91 -4.46
CA GLU A 94 11.07 -9.73 -5.14
C GLU A 94 9.97 -8.76 -5.56
N THR A 95 10.12 -7.48 -5.21
CA THR A 95 9.19 -6.40 -5.58
C THR A 95 9.82 -5.31 -6.44
N MET A 96 11.13 -5.37 -6.67
CA MET A 96 11.81 -4.49 -7.61
C MET A 96 11.32 -4.77 -9.03
N ARG A 97 10.93 -3.70 -9.74
CA ARG A 97 10.59 -3.80 -11.16
C ARG A 97 11.80 -4.28 -11.95
N GLY A 98 11.58 -5.20 -12.87
CA GLY A 98 12.60 -5.77 -13.73
C GLY A 98 12.45 -7.28 -13.87
N HIS A 99 13.45 -7.93 -14.42
CA HIS A 99 13.41 -9.36 -14.75
C HIS A 99 13.18 -10.29 -13.56
N ARG A 100 13.42 -9.82 -12.34
CA ARG A 100 13.27 -10.64 -11.12
C ARG A 100 11.95 -10.42 -10.39
N LEU A 101 11.09 -9.50 -10.84
CA LEU A 101 9.82 -9.20 -10.16
C LEU A 101 9.01 -10.48 -9.92
N GLY A 102 8.59 -10.70 -8.67
CA GLY A 102 7.83 -11.89 -8.26
C GLY A 102 8.68 -13.14 -8.00
N ARG A 103 10.01 -13.07 -8.17
CA ARG A 103 10.91 -14.19 -7.83
C ARG A 103 10.83 -14.51 -6.34
N LEU A 104 10.80 -15.80 -6.03
CA LEU A 104 10.85 -16.33 -4.68
C LEU A 104 12.30 -16.57 -4.26
N TYR A 105 12.69 -16.04 -3.10
CA TYR A 105 13.96 -16.31 -2.45
C TYR A 105 13.69 -17.12 -1.18
N PHE A 106 14.14 -18.36 -1.17
CA PHE A 106 14.15 -19.23 0.01
C PHE A 106 15.42 -19.03 0.86
N GLU A 107 16.43 -18.40 0.26
CA GLU A 107 17.68 -17.99 0.92
C GLU A 107 18.05 -16.59 0.42
N GLY A 108 18.42 -15.70 1.35
CA GLY A 108 18.84 -14.33 1.08
C GLY A 108 17.69 -13.31 1.09
N THR A 109 17.91 -12.17 0.43
CA THR A 109 17.04 -11.00 0.46
C THR A 109 16.61 -10.56 -0.93
N ALA A 110 15.49 -9.84 -1.03
CA ALA A 110 15.14 -9.10 -2.24
C ALA A 110 16.11 -7.93 -2.48
N LEU A 111 16.11 -7.38 -3.70
CA LEU A 111 16.94 -6.22 -4.04
C LEU A 111 16.67 -5.03 -3.10
N PRO A 112 17.72 -4.33 -2.65
CA PRO A 112 17.58 -3.24 -1.68
C PRO A 112 16.73 -2.10 -2.25
N ASN A 113 16.03 -1.38 -1.36
CA ASN A 113 15.28 -0.18 -1.75
C ASN A 113 16.24 0.90 -2.26
N THR A 114 16.13 1.27 -3.54
CA THR A 114 16.95 2.31 -4.18
C THR A 114 16.52 3.72 -3.80
N GLY A 115 15.31 3.90 -3.27
CA GLY A 115 14.70 5.21 -3.04
C GLY A 115 14.23 5.93 -4.32
N ILE A 116 14.52 5.37 -5.50
CA ILE A 116 14.18 5.96 -6.80
C ILE A 116 12.94 5.23 -7.34
N PRO A 117 11.82 5.93 -7.61
CA PRO A 117 10.67 5.34 -8.26
C PRO A 117 11.04 4.76 -9.63
N GLY A 118 10.45 3.62 -10.00
CA GLY A 118 10.70 3.02 -11.32
C GLY A 118 10.30 3.96 -12.46
N GLU A 119 11.11 3.99 -13.52
CA GLU A 119 10.83 4.74 -14.75
C GLU A 119 9.53 4.28 -15.39
N ILE A 120 8.67 5.24 -15.76
CA ILE A 120 7.55 5.02 -16.68
C ILE A 120 7.71 6.07 -17.79
N GLY A 121 7.82 5.62 -19.04
CA GLY A 121 7.93 6.52 -20.20
C GLY A 121 9.17 7.44 -20.23
N GLY A 122 10.27 7.08 -19.55
CA GLY A 122 11.51 7.88 -19.54
C GLY A 122 11.57 9.00 -18.50
N LYS A 123 10.59 9.10 -17.59
CA LYS A 123 10.61 10.01 -16.43
C LYS A 123 10.36 9.22 -15.14
N SER A 124 11.32 9.16 -14.24
CA SER A 124 11.24 8.36 -12.99
C SER A 124 10.67 9.15 -11.81
N ALA A 125 11.37 10.22 -11.41
CA ALA A 125 11.13 10.89 -10.14
C ALA A 125 10.21 12.12 -10.22
N GLU A 126 10.22 12.84 -11.36
CA GLU A 126 9.53 14.14 -11.50
C GLU A 126 8.00 14.06 -11.41
N ARG A 127 7.42 12.89 -11.68
CA ARG A 127 5.97 12.67 -11.63
C ARG A 127 5.40 12.56 -10.23
N VAL A 128 6.22 12.23 -9.24
CA VAL A 128 5.77 11.92 -7.88
C VAL A 128 5.73 13.19 -7.05
N VAL A 129 4.57 13.48 -6.48
CA VAL A 129 4.37 14.63 -5.60
C VAL A 129 4.48 14.18 -4.15
N HIS A 130 5.24 14.92 -3.36
CA HIS A 130 5.36 14.73 -1.92
C HIS A 130 4.74 15.91 -1.17
N ALA A 131 4.13 15.62 -0.02
CA ALA A 131 3.37 16.59 0.76
C ALA A 131 4.29 17.69 1.34
N PRO A 132 4.03 18.98 1.07
CA PRO A 132 4.81 20.08 1.63
C PRO A 132 4.48 20.35 3.11
N ALA A 133 3.34 19.87 3.60
CA ALA A 133 2.85 20.06 4.96
C ALA A 133 2.12 18.80 5.47
N SER A 134 1.77 18.80 6.75
CA SER A 134 0.87 17.80 7.35
C SER A 134 -0.49 18.42 7.62
N GLY A 135 -1.60 17.71 7.39
CA GLY A 135 -2.95 18.25 7.55
C GLY A 135 -4.03 17.44 6.84
N GLN A 136 -5.25 17.97 6.82
CA GLN A 136 -6.38 17.36 6.12
C GLN A 136 -6.36 17.68 4.63
N VAL A 137 -6.77 16.71 3.81
CA VAL A 137 -6.72 16.84 2.36
C VAL A 137 -8.06 17.31 1.81
N THR A 138 -8.04 18.33 0.96
CA THR A 138 -9.21 18.77 0.16
C THR A 138 -8.85 18.78 -1.32
N HIS A 139 -9.53 18.00 -2.15
CA HIS A 139 -9.26 17.88 -3.58
C HIS A 139 -9.73 19.11 -4.37
N LEU A 140 -8.91 19.55 -5.32
CA LEU A 140 -9.28 20.55 -6.33
C LEU A 140 -9.41 19.93 -7.73
N LYS A 141 -8.80 18.76 -7.93
CA LYS A 141 -8.80 17.95 -9.16
C LYS A 141 -9.10 16.50 -8.83
N ASN A 142 -9.56 15.76 -9.83
CA ASN A 142 -9.87 14.34 -9.73
C ASN A 142 -8.85 13.49 -10.50
N ILE A 143 -8.70 12.23 -10.08
CA ILE A 143 -7.94 11.24 -10.86
C ILE A 143 -8.55 11.16 -12.27
N GLY A 144 -7.70 11.27 -13.29
CA GLY A 144 -8.08 11.30 -14.70
C GLY A 144 -8.08 12.71 -15.31
N ASP A 145 -8.06 13.77 -14.50
CA ASP A 145 -8.01 15.14 -15.01
C ASP A 145 -6.68 15.44 -15.71
N LEU A 146 -6.74 16.25 -16.77
CA LEU A 146 -5.57 16.90 -17.35
C LEU A 146 -5.20 18.11 -16.51
N VAL A 147 -3.91 18.22 -16.19
CA VAL A 147 -3.36 19.27 -15.33
C VAL A 147 -2.13 19.90 -15.97
N LEU A 148 -1.91 21.19 -15.73
CA LEU A 148 -0.72 21.91 -16.16
C LEU A 148 0.35 21.92 -15.06
N LYS A 149 1.63 22.01 -15.45
CA LYS A 149 2.71 22.26 -14.51
C LYS A 149 2.43 23.52 -13.68
N GLY A 150 2.52 23.40 -12.36
CA GLY A 150 2.25 24.49 -11.41
C GLY A 150 0.76 24.69 -11.10
N GLU A 151 -0.15 23.89 -11.65
CA GLU A 151 -1.56 23.92 -11.30
C GLU A 151 -1.81 23.25 -9.94
N ALA A 152 -2.69 23.80 -9.11
CA ALA A 152 -3.03 23.23 -7.81
C ALA A 152 -3.89 21.97 -7.98
N LEU A 153 -3.43 20.86 -7.41
CA LEU A 153 -4.10 19.56 -7.47
C LEU A 153 -5.07 19.38 -6.30
N PHE A 154 -4.63 19.76 -5.10
CA PHE A 154 -5.38 19.66 -3.85
C PHE A 154 -4.73 20.57 -2.79
N LEU A 155 -5.40 20.70 -1.65
CA LEU A 155 -4.91 21.42 -0.47
C LEU A 155 -4.59 20.44 0.66
N ILE A 156 -3.55 20.71 1.41
CA ILE A 156 -3.30 20.15 2.75
C ILE A 156 -3.58 21.28 3.75
N ASP A 157 -4.71 21.21 4.45
CA ASP A 157 -5.36 22.33 5.11
C ASP A 157 -5.47 23.52 4.14
N GLN A 158 -4.65 24.56 4.34
CA GLN A 158 -4.61 25.75 3.49
C GLN A 158 -3.41 25.78 2.53
N VAL A 159 -2.54 24.77 2.57
CA VAL A 159 -1.30 24.73 1.78
C VAL A 159 -1.58 24.02 0.44
N PRO A 160 -1.46 24.71 -0.70
CA PRO A 160 -1.68 24.10 -2.00
C PRO A 160 -0.55 23.14 -2.38
N VAL A 161 -0.94 22.02 -3.00
CA VAL A 161 -0.03 21.04 -3.59
C VAL A 161 -0.14 21.11 -5.10
N TYR A 162 0.98 21.38 -5.77
CA TYR A 162 1.02 21.68 -7.20
C TYR A 162 1.47 20.51 -8.05
N SER A 163 1.00 20.49 -9.31
CA SER A 163 1.46 19.53 -10.31
C SER A 163 2.92 19.81 -10.69
N PRO A 164 3.81 18.81 -10.68
CA PRO A 164 5.21 18.99 -11.04
C PRO A 164 5.41 19.10 -12.56
N LEU A 165 4.43 18.63 -13.34
CA LEU A 165 4.47 18.58 -14.81
C LEU A 165 3.07 18.71 -15.42
N THR A 166 3.01 18.96 -16.72
CA THR A 166 1.76 18.90 -17.48
C THR A 166 1.48 17.46 -17.89
N GLY A 167 0.29 16.94 -17.60
CA GLY A 167 -0.06 15.54 -17.84
C GLY A 167 -1.43 15.16 -17.29
N THR A 168 -1.64 13.87 -17.05
CA THR A 168 -2.85 13.32 -16.44
C THR A 168 -2.61 12.98 -14.97
N LEU A 169 -3.48 13.44 -14.07
CA LEU A 169 -3.44 13.05 -12.66
C LEU A 169 -3.83 11.57 -12.50
N ARG A 170 -2.90 10.73 -12.03
CA ARG A 170 -3.09 9.27 -11.91
C ARG A 170 -3.23 8.79 -10.47
N GLY A 171 -2.45 9.39 -9.57
CA GLY A 171 -2.49 9.11 -8.15
C GLY A 171 -2.88 10.34 -7.36
N LEU A 172 -3.75 10.16 -6.36
CA LEU A 172 -4.17 11.23 -5.46
C LEU A 172 -4.47 10.63 -4.08
N ILE A 173 -3.90 11.22 -3.03
CA ILE A 173 -4.15 10.81 -1.64
C ILE A 173 -5.61 11.06 -1.28
N SER A 174 -6.21 10.17 -0.49
CA SER A 174 -7.62 10.28 -0.09
C SER A 174 -7.87 11.47 0.85
N GLU A 175 -9.01 12.15 0.69
CA GLU A 175 -9.50 13.17 1.65
C GLU A 175 -9.85 12.58 3.03
N LYS A 176 -9.99 11.26 3.12
CA LYS A 176 -10.39 10.55 4.35
C LYS A 176 -9.23 10.30 5.31
N VAL A 177 -8.00 10.69 4.96
CA VAL A 177 -6.80 10.48 5.77
C VAL A 177 -6.06 11.78 6.01
N THR A 178 -5.35 11.86 7.14
CA THR A 178 -4.41 12.93 7.40
C THR A 178 -3.14 12.71 6.58
N CYS A 179 -2.76 13.70 5.78
CA CYS A 179 -1.49 13.69 5.06
C CYS A 179 -0.37 14.15 6.00
N TYR A 180 0.80 13.52 5.90
CA TYR A 180 1.99 13.93 6.65
C TYR A 180 3.05 14.49 5.70
N GLN A 181 3.77 15.50 6.15
CA GLN A 181 4.84 16.13 5.38
C GLN A 181 5.85 15.07 4.89
N GLY A 182 6.25 15.18 3.62
CA GLY A 182 7.16 14.26 2.97
C GLY A 182 6.53 12.94 2.51
N LEU A 183 5.25 12.68 2.80
CA LEU A 183 4.53 11.52 2.26
C LEU A 183 4.29 11.70 0.76
N LYS A 184 4.47 10.63 -0.03
CA LYS A 184 4.00 10.61 -1.43
C LYS A 184 2.47 10.78 -1.42
N CYS A 185 1.97 11.80 -2.10
CA CYS A 185 0.57 12.21 -2.02
C CYS A 185 -0.13 12.35 -3.38
N ALA A 186 0.59 12.38 -4.49
CA ALA A 186 0.02 12.29 -5.84
C ALA A 186 1.04 11.79 -6.87
N ASP A 187 0.56 11.42 -8.06
CA ASP A 187 1.41 11.26 -9.24
C ASP A 187 0.71 11.70 -10.53
N VAL A 188 1.49 12.34 -11.42
CA VAL A 188 1.04 12.87 -12.71
C VAL A 188 1.91 12.29 -13.82
N ASP A 189 1.27 11.64 -14.80
CA ASP A 189 1.95 11.00 -15.94
C ASP A 189 1.71 11.78 -17.25
#